data_AF-A0A7C6AZK7-F1
#
_entry.id   AF-A0A7C6AZK7-F1
#
_cell.length_a   1.000
_cell.length_b   1.000
_cell.length_c   1.000
_cell.angle_alpha   90.00
_cell.angle_beta   90.00
_cell.angle_gamma   90.00
#
_symmetry.space_group_name_H-M   'P 1'
#
loop_
_entity.id
_entity.type
_entity.pdbx_description
1 polymer ?
#
loop_
_entity_poly.entity_id
_entity_poly.type
_entity_poly.pdbx_seq_one_letter_code
_entity_poly.pdbx_strand_id
1 'polypeptide(L)'
;MPIFDKPDLESLPPIRNRWVPLYLEHGRLEVDDSSVKWIGADNIVIRVPVAAISVLLLGPGTTVTHAAIKACSETNTPICWIGVDGFHFYAAGVVTTHDNANARQHAAAYASRMKRLEVARRMFARRFPNVDISQKSLDELRGMEGQRVRSLYAELGVRYGVAWKGRRYSADNWNLADNINKAISAGNAALYALCASVICSMGFL
;
A
#
# COMPACT_ATOMS: atom_id res chain seq x y z
N MET A 1 -18.66 -17.21 -26.15
CA MET A 1 -18.92 -16.60 -24.81
C MET A 1 -17.72 -15.74 -24.43
N PRO A 2 -17.90 -14.64 -23.69
CA PRO A 2 -16.77 -13.93 -23.13
C PRO A 2 -15.99 -14.87 -22.20
N ILE A 3 -14.65 -14.74 -22.18
CA ILE A 3 -13.76 -15.57 -21.36
C ILE A 3 -13.98 -15.31 -19.85
N PHE A 4 -14.54 -14.14 -19.51
CA PHE A 4 -14.92 -13.73 -18.16
C PHE A 4 -16.29 -13.05 -18.24
N ASP A 5 -17.25 -13.49 -17.43
CA ASP A 5 -18.55 -12.82 -17.31
C ASP A 5 -18.43 -11.66 -16.33
N LYS A 6 -18.58 -10.44 -16.87
CA LYS A 6 -18.50 -9.22 -16.08
C LYS A 6 -19.69 -9.17 -15.11
N PRO A 7 -19.44 -9.05 -13.79
CA PRO A 7 -20.50 -8.88 -12.82
C PRO A 7 -21.15 -7.50 -12.94
N ASP A 8 -22.43 -7.41 -12.58
CA ASP A 8 -23.16 -6.13 -12.52
C ASP A 8 -22.54 -5.21 -11.47
N LEU A 9 -22.53 -3.91 -11.74
CA LEU A 9 -21.92 -2.91 -10.85
C LEU A 9 -22.52 -2.96 -9.44
N GLU A 10 -23.84 -3.18 -9.32
CA GLU A 10 -24.56 -3.27 -8.05
C GLU A 10 -24.16 -4.51 -7.22
N SER A 11 -23.64 -5.54 -7.88
CA SER A 11 -23.16 -6.76 -7.22
C SER A 11 -21.74 -6.62 -6.66
N LEU A 12 -20.99 -5.59 -7.06
CA LEU A 12 -19.64 -5.36 -6.59
C LEU A 12 -19.66 -4.77 -5.17
N PRO A 13 -19.01 -5.42 -4.19
CA PRO A 13 -18.96 -4.88 -2.84
C PRO A 13 -18.16 -3.56 -2.82
N PRO A 14 -18.60 -2.57 -2.01
CA PRO A 14 -17.81 -1.37 -1.79
C PRO A 14 -16.47 -1.75 -1.17
N ILE A 15 -15.41 -0.97 -1.43
CA ILE A 15 -14.04 -1.29 -1.01
C ILE A 15 -13.90 -1.64 0.47
N ARG A 16 -14.69 -0.99 1.35
CA ARG A 16 -14.71 -1.26 2.81
C ARG A 16 -15.18 -2.67 3.19
N ASN A 17 -15.91 -3.35 2.30
CA ASN A 17 -16.45 -4.70 2.50
C ASN A 17 -15.65 -5.75 1.72
N ARG A 18 -14.60 -5.34 0.99
CA ARG A 18 -13.70 -6.26 0.29
C ARG A 18 -12.68 -6.84 1.27
N TRP A 19 -12.17 -8.01 0.94
CA TRP A 19 -11.07 -8.65 1.65
C TRP A 19 -9.81 -7.79 1.57
N VAL A 20 -8.95 -7.99 2.57
CA VAL A 20 -7.63 -7.36 2.65
C VAL A 20 -6.79 -7.68 1.40
N PRO A 21 -5.74 -6.89 1.11
CA PRO A 21 -4.85 -7.13 -0.02
C PRO A 21 -4.35 -8.58 -0.07
N LEU A 22 -4.35 -9.18 -1.26
CA LEU A 22 -3.85 -10.53 -1.49
C LEU A 22 -2.48 -10.48 -2.16
N TYR A 23 -1.46 -11.06 -1.53
CA TYR A 23 -0.12 -11.20 -2.08
C TYR A 23 0.07 -12.55 -2.77
N LEU A 24 0.59 -12.53 -3.99
CA LEU A 24 0.88 -13.71 -4.81
C LEU A 24 2.26 -13.55 -5.46
N GLU A 25 3.09 -14.59 -5.42
CA GLU A 25 4.44 -14.61 -6.01
C GLU A 25 4.73 -15.97 -6.64
N HIS A 26 5.66 -16.01 -7.60
CA HIS A 26 6.08 -17.25 -8.25
C HIS A 26 4.91 -18.06 -8.86
N GLY A 27 4.27 -17.49 -9.89
CA GLY A 27 3.16 -18.18 -10.57
C GLY A 27 2.54 -17.39 -11.71
N ARG A 28 1.36 -17.85 -12.15
CA ARG A 28 0.62 -17.27 -13.27
C ARG A 28 -0.80 -16.90 -12.85
N LEU A 29 -1.18 -15.66 -13.12
CA LEU A 29 -2.56 -15.21 -13.02
C LEU A 29 -3.23 -15.28 -14.40
N GLU A 30 -4.28 -16.08 -14.52
CA GLU A 30 -5.01 -16.29 -15.76
C GLU A 30 -6.52 -16.33 -15.56
N VAL A 31 -7.28 -16.36 -16.65
CA VAL A 31 -8.73 -16.61 -16.60
C VAL A 31 -8.98 -17.95 -17.24
N ASP A 32 -9.69 -18.79 -16.50
CA ASP A 32 -10.13 -20.10 -16.95
C ASP A 32 -11.51 -20.40 -16.33
N ASP A 33 -12.41 -21.03 -17.08
CA ASP A 33 -13.83 -21.24 -16.73
C ASP A 33 -14.53 -20.00 -16.14
N SER A 34 -14.42 -18.84 -16.79
CA SER A 34 -15.02 -17.57 -16.32
C SER A 34 -14.55 -17.11 -14.93
N SER A 35 -13.43 -17.63 -14.43
CA SER A 35 -12.87 -17.27 -13.13
C SER A 35 -11.40 -16.90 -13.26
N VAL A 36 -10.97 -15.88 -12.50
CA VAL A 36 -9.54 -15.60 -12.36
C VAL A 36 -8.92 -16.69 -11.50
N LYS A 37 -7.90 -17.36 -12.01
CA LYS A 37 -7.16 -18.42 -11.32
C LYS A 37 -5.71 -18.01 -11.12
N TRP A 38 -5.17 -18.41 -9.97
CA TRP A 38 -3.75 -18.39 -9.67
C TRP A 38 -3.19 -19.79 -9.84
N ILE A 39 -2.12 -19.92 -10.62
CA ILE A 39 -1.37 -21.17 -10.81
C ILE A 39 0.02 -20.95 -10.24
N GLY A 40 0.28 -21.48 -9.05
CA GLY A 40 1.58 -21.37 -8.39
C GLY A 40 2.65 -22.24 -9.06
N ALA A 41 3.92 -21.89 -8.86
CA ALA A 41 5.06 -22.70 -9.27
C ALA A 41 5.10 -24.08 -8.57
N ASP A 42 4.37 -24.22 -7.46
CA ASP A 42 4.11 -25.46 -6.74
C ASP A 42 2.99 -26.32 -7.37
N ASN A 43 2.44 -25.90 -8.51
CA ASN A 43 1.30 -26.50 -9.20
C ASN A 43 -0.03 -26.40 -8.43
N ILE A 44 -0.12 -25.57 -7.39
CA ILE A 44 -1.39 -25.31 -6.72
C ILE A 44 -2.22 -24.34 -7.56
N VAL A 45 -3.47 -24.74 -7.84
CA VAL A 45 -4.44 -23.92 -8.58
C VAL A 45 -5.49 -23.39 -7.63
N ILE A 46 -5.61 -22.07 -7.53
CA ILE A 46 -6.53 -21.37 -6.63
C ILE A 46 -7.45 -20.49 -7.46
N ARG A 47 -8.77 -20.58 -7.24
CA ARG A 47 -9.73 -19.61 -7.78
C ARG A 47 -9.66 -18.34 -6.95
N VAL A 48 -9.39 -17.20 -7.59
CA VAL A 48 -9.22 -15.91 -6.94
C VAL A 48 -10.52 -15.10 -7.11
N PRO A 49 -11.26 -14.81 -6.02
CA PRO A 49 -12.49 -14.02 -6.10
C PRO A 49 -12.15 -12.52 -6.26
N VAL A 50 -11.68 -12.13 -7.44
CA VAL A 50 -11.14 -10.78 -7.69
C VAL A 50 -12.09 -9.65 -7.31
N ALA A 51 -13.40 -9.80 -7.54
CA ALA A 51 -14.42 -8.82 -7.16
C ALA A 51 -14.53 -8.59 -5.65
N ALA A 52 -14.17 -9.58 -4.84
CA ALA A 52 -14.22 -9.50 -3.38
C ALA A 52 -12.89 -9.00 -2.79
N ILE A 53 -11.82 -8.86 -3.57
CA ILE A 53 -10.49 -8.47 -3.06
C ILE A 53 -10.25 -6.98 -3.29
N SER A 54 -9.64 -6.32 -2.30
CA SER A 54 -9.35 -4.88 -2.36
C SER A 54 -8.26 -4.54 -3.38
N VAL A 55 -7.18 -5.33 -3.44
CA VAL A 55 -6.07 -5.18 -4.39
C VAL A 55 -5.29 -6.50 -4.48
N LEU A 56 -4.82 -6.83 -5.69
CA LEU A 56 -3.85 -7.91 -5.90
C LEU A 56 -2.43 -7.34 -5.88
N LEU A 57 -1.58 -7.89 -5.03
CA LEU A 57 -0.17 -7.56 -4.93
C LEU A 57 0.63 -8.70 -5.57
N LEU A 58 1.25 -8.43 -6.71
CA LEU A 58 1.99 -9.42 -7.49
C LEU A 58 3.48 -9.25 -7.24
N GLY A 59 4.05 -10.24 -6.56
CA GLY A 59 5.48 -10.36 -6.27
C GLY A 59 6.30 -10.87 -7.46
N PRO A 60 7.62 -11.02 -7.28
CA PRO A 60 8.52 -11.53 -8.30
C PRO A 60 8.16 -12.94 -8.78
N GLY A 61 8.56 -13.27 -10.01
CA GLY A 61 8.21 -14.56 -10.63
C GLY A 61 6.74 -14.69 -11.04
N THR A 62 5.98 -13.60 -11.02
CA THR A 62 4.58 -13.58 -11.45
C THR A 62 4.45 -13.28 -12.94
N THR A 63 3.62 -14.05 -13.64
CA THR A 63 3.15 -13.76 -15.00
C THR A 63 1.64 -13.52 -14.99
N VAL A 64 1.14 -12.62 -15.84
CA VAL A 64 -0.29 -12.29 -15.90
C VAL A 64 -0.76 -12.29 -17.34
N THR A 65 -1.90 -12.93 -17.60
CA THR A 65 -2.52 -12.87 -18.93
C THR A 65 -3.36 -11.61 -19.11
N HIS A 66 -3.50 -11.17 -20.36
CA HIS A 66 -4.38 -10.04 -20.68
C HIS A 66 -5.82 -10.26 -20.18
N ALA A 67 -6.34 -11.49 -20.29
CA ALA A 67 -7.68 -11.82 -19.81
C ALA A 67 -7.81 -11.59 -18.29
N ALA A 68 -6.79 -11.93 -17.50
CA ALA A 68 -6.79 -11.68 -16.06
C ALA A 68 -6.74 -10.19 -15.73
N ILE A 69 -5.93 -9.40 -16.44
CA ILE A 69 -5.92 -7.93 -16.30
C ILE A 69 -7.31 -7.37 -16.60
N LYS A 70 -7.90 -7.76 -17.74
CA LYS A 70 -9.24 -7.31 -18.14
C LYS A 70 -10.28 -7.65 -17.08
N ALA A 71 -10.29 -8.88 -16.57
CA ALA A 71 -11.23 -9.31 -15.54
C ALA A 71 -11.09 -8.47 -14.26
N CYS A 72 -9.85 -8.23 -13.80
CA CYS A 72 -9.59 -7.39 -12.63
C CYS A 72 -10.04 -5.94 -12.85
N SER A 73 -9.80 -5.36 -14.03
CA SER A 73 -10.31 -4.03 -14.37
C SER A 73 -11.83 -3.98 -14.37
N GLU A 74 -12.50 -4.99 -14.94
CA GLU A 74 -13.96 -5.06 -14.99
C GLU A 74 -14.60 -5.21 -13.60
N THR A 75 -13.88 -5.78 -12.62
CA THR A 75 -14.33 -5.88 -11.23
C THR A 75 -13.83 -4.75 -10.32
N ASN A 76 -13.18 -3.73 -10.89
CA ASN A 76 -12.53 -2.65 -10.16
C ASN A 76 -11.56 -3.17 -9.09
N THR A 77 -10.76 -4.17 -9.44
CA THR A 77 -9.74 -4.77 -8.59
C THR A 77 -8.36 -4.29 -9.06
N PRO A 78 -7.75 -3.34 -8.34
CA PRO A 78 -6.41 -2.86 -8.63
C PRO A 78 -5.39 -4.00 -8.59
N ILE A 79 -4.35 -3.86 -9.40
CA ILE A 79 -3.19 -4.75 -9.41
C ILE A 79 -1.95 -3.89 -9.16
N CYS A 80 -1.12 -4.29 -8.21
CA CYS A 80 0.16 -3.65 -7.93
C CYS A 80 1.28 -4.67 -8.05
N TRP A 81 2.32 -4.34 -8.81
CA TRP A 81 3.55 -5.12 -8.85
C TRP A 81 4.47 -4.65 -7.74
N ILE A 82 4.85 -5.58 -6.88
CA ILE A 82 5.68 -5.33 -5.72
C ILE A 82 6.90 -6.27 -5.68
N GLY A 83 7.89 -5.92 -4.87
CA GLY A 83 9.09 -6.73 -4.63
C GLY A 83 8.82 -7.97 -3.77
N VAL A 84 9.88 -8.75 -3.58
CA VAL A 84 9.92 -9.88 -2.63
C VAL A 84 9.42 -9.40 -1.27
N ASP A 85 8.56 -10.21 -0.63
CA ASP A 85 7.96 -9.96 0.69
C ASP A 85 7.19 -8.63 0.81
N GLY A 86 6.87 -8.00 -0.32
CA GLY A 86 6.23 -6.68 -0.37
C GLY A 86 7.11 -5.51 0.02
N PHE A 87 8.43 -5.65 0.00
CA PHE A 87 9.34 -4.57 0.38
C PHE A 87 9.47 -3.43 -0.64
N HIS A 88 9.03 -3.62 -1.87
CA HIS A 88 9.16 -2.58 -2.89
C HIS A 88 7.88 -2.43 -3.69
N PHE A 89 7.55 -1.22 -4.10
CA PHE A 89 6.43 -0.96 -4.99
C PHE A 89 6.98 -0.57 -6.36
N TYR A 90 6.73 -1.39 -7.37
CA TYR A 90 7.27 -1.16 -8.72
C TYR A 90 6.29 -0.40 -9.59
N ALA A 91 5.04 -0.88 -9.67
CA ALA A 91 4.03 -0.33 -10.55
C ALA A 91 2.63 -0.63 -10.03
N ALA A 92 1.66 0.18 -10.43
CA ALA A 92 0.24 -0.12 -10.29
C ALA A 92 -0.46 -0.04 -11.64
N GLY A 93 -1.44 -0.92 -11.84
CA GLY A 93 -2.40 -0.81 -12.93
C GLY A 93 -3.34 0.38 -12.70
N VAL A 94 -3.84 0.94 -13.80
CA VAL A 94 -4.86 1.99 -13.74
C VAL A 94 -6.16 1.38 -13.21
N VAL A 95 -6.61 1.87 -12.06
CA VAL A 95 -7.92 1.50 -11.52
C VAL A 95 -8.96 2.31 -12.27
N THR A 96 -9.94 1.63 -12.87
CA THR A 96 -11.08 2.27 -13.53
C THR A 96 -12.06 2.80 -12.50
N THR A 97 -11.66 3.79 -11.70
CA THR A 97 -12.67 4.56 -10.95
C THR A 97 -13.50 5.34 -11.98
N HIS A 98 -14.82 5.19 -11.92
CA HIS A 98 -15.74 5.88 -12.84
C HIS A 98 -15.62 7.41 -12.75
N ASP A 99 -15.04 7.93 -11.67
CA ASP A 99 -14.79 9.34 -11.41
C ASP A 99 -13.34 9.55 -10.92
N ASN A 100 -12.78 10.71 -11.22
CA ASN A 100 -11.47 11.18 -10.77
C ASN A 100 -11.57 12.17 -9.60
N ALA A 101 -12.71 12.23 -8.90
CA ALA A 101 -12.93 13.11 -7.76
C ALA A 101 -11.82 13.05 -6.70
N ASN A 102 -11.36 11.85 -6.31
CA ASN A 102 -10.31 11.68 -5.29
C ASN A 102 -8.96 12.24 -5.76
N ALA A 103 -8.55 11.93 -6.99
CA ALA A 103 -7.35 12.50 -7.60
C ALA A 103 -7.42 14.04 -7.68
N ARG A 104 -8.57 14.59 -8.10
CA ARG A 104 -8.79 16.05 -8.16
C ARG A 104 -8.74 16.70 -6.79
N GLN A 105 -9.35 16.08 -5.78
CA GLN A 105 -9.29 16.56 -4.40
C GLN A 105 -7.86 16.54 -3.86
N HIS A 106 -7.11 15.46 -4.11
CA HIS A 106 -5.71 15.36 -3.70
C HIS A 106 -4.87 16.46 -4.37
N ALA A 107 -4.98 16.63 -5.69
CA ALA A 107 -4.28 17.67 -6.42
C ALA A 107 -4.63 19.08 -5.90
N ALA A 108 -5.92 19.35 -5.63
CA ALA A 108 -6.37 20.63 -5.11
C ALA A 108 -5.87 20.92 -3.69
N ALA A 109 -5.80 19.90 -2.83
CA ALA A 109 -5.24 20.00 -1.48
C ALA A 109 -3.72 20.20 -1.53
N TYR A 110 -3.03 19.46 -2.40
CA TYR A 110 -1.59 19.58 -2.62
C TYR A 110 -1.20 20.93 -3.21
N ALA A 111 -1.96 21.50 -4.14
CA ALA A 111 -1.62 22.78 -4.78
C ALA A 111 -1.70 23.98 -3.81
N SER A 112 -2.60 23.95 -2.81
CA SER A 112 -2.80 25.06 -1.86
C SER A 112 -1.92 24.95 -0.62
N ARG A 113 -1.10 25.98 -0.33
CA ARG A 113 -0.27 26.02 0.88
C ARG A 113 -1.08 25.92 2.18
N MET A 114 -2.25 26.56 2.22
CA MET A 114 -3.14 26.50 3.40
C MET A 114 -3.69 25.09 3.60
N LYS A 115 -4.19 24.46 2.53
CA LYS A 115 -4.73 23.08 2.59
C LYS A 115 -3.64 22.06 2.93
N ARG A 116 -2.42 22.19 2.39
CA ARG A 116 -1.29 21.34 2.76
C ARG A 116 -1.00 21.38 4.27
N LEU A 117 -1.00 22.57 4.86
CA LEU A 117 -0.77 22.74 6.30
C LEU A 117 -1.93 22.13 7.13
N GLU A 118 -3.17 22.32 6.69
CA GLU A 118 -4.34 21.71 7.31
C GLU A 118 -4.27 20.18 7.28
N VAL A 119 -3.94 19.59 6.14
CA VAL A 119 -3.74 18.14 5.99
C VAL A 119 -2.63 17.64 6.91
N ALA A 120 -1.48 18.33 6.95
CA ALA A 120 -0.37 17.97 7.84
C ALA A 120 -0.79 18.01 9.32
N ARG A 121 -1.56 19.01 9.74
CA ARG A 121 -2.13 19.08 11.09
C ARG A 121 -3.06 17.91 11.37
N ARG A 122 -3.97 17.57 10.45
CA ARG A 122 -4.88 16.43 10.60
C ARG A 122 -4.13 15.11 10.69
N MET A 123 -3.07 14.91 9.91
CA MET A 123 -2.20 13.73 9.99
C MET A 123 -1.49 13.66 11.34
N PHE A 124 -0.95 14.78 11.83
CA PHE A 124 -0.28 14.85 13.12
C PHE A 124 -1.24 14.54 14.28
N ALA A 125 -2.43 15.16 14.30
CA ALA A 125 -3.44 14.92 15.34
C ALA A 125 -3.93 13.47 15.35
N ARG A 126 -4.03 12.82 14.18
CA ARG A 126 -4.37 11.40 14.08
C ARG A 126 -3.28 10.51 14.67
N ARG A 127 -2.01 10.86 14.49
CA ARG A 127 -0.87 10.10 15.03
C ARG A 127 -0.67 10.33 16.52
N PHE A 128 -0.88 11.57 16.99
CA PHE A 128 -0.67 11.99 18.37
C PHE A 128 -1.93 12.71 18.88
N PRO A 129 -2.93 11.97 19.38
CA PRO A 129 -4.13 12.58 19.93
C PRO A 129 -3.76 13.47 21.14
N ASN A 130 -4.55 14.52 21.37
CA ASN A 130 -4.43 15.44 22.51
C ASN A 130 -3.23 16.42 22.46
N VAL A 131 -2.55 16.57 21.32
CA VAL A 131 -1.53 17.62 21.14
C VAL A 131 -2.17 18.85 20.49
N ASP A 132 -2.04 20.02 21.12
CA ASP A 132 -2.42 21.28 20.47
C ASP A 132 -1.44 21.64 19.36
N ILE A 133 -1.99 21.72 18.15
CA ILE A 133 -1.28 22.00 16.90
C ILE A 133 -1.94 23.13 16.10
N SER A 134 -2.94 23.79 16.68
CA SER A 134 -3.81 24.76 15.99
C SER A 134 -3.02 25.88 15.32
N GLN A 135 -1.99 26.40 16.00
CA GLN A 135 -1.14 27.49 15.53
C GLN A 135 0.24 27.03 15.04
N LYS A 136 0.49 25.73 14.92
CA LYS A 136 1.82 25.20 14.56
C LYS A 136 2.06 25.24 13.06
N SER A 137 3.26 25.70 12.69
CA SER A 137 3.79 25.67 11.32
C SER A 137 4.23 24.25 10.92
N LEU A 138 4.46 24.03 9.63
CA LEU A 138 4.88 22.71 9.12
C LEU A 138 6.23 22.26 9.71
N ASP A 139 7.17 23.19 9.88
CA ASP A 139 8.50 22.87 10.42
C ASP A 139 8.45 22.55 11.91
N GLU A 140 7.60 23.26 12.67
CA GLU A 140 7.35 22.91 14.08
C GLU A 140 6.73 21.52 14.20
N LEU A 141 5.73 21.19 13.37
CA LEU A 141 5.12 19.85 13.35
C LEU A 141 6.16 18.76 13.06
N ARG A 142 7.04 18.98 12.07
CA ARG A 142 8.13 18.05 11.74
C ARG A 142 9.10 17.87 12.92
N GLY A 143 9.50 18.96 13.57
CA GLY A 143 10.40 18.91 14.74
C GLY A 143 9.77 18.16 15.92
N MET A 144 8.50 18.47 16.20
CA MET A 144 7.69 17.82 17.23
C MET A 144 7.53 16.32 17.00
N GLU A 145 7.29 15.90 15.76
CA GLU A 145 7.20 14.48 15.38
C GLU A 145 8.56 13.79 15.51
N GLY A 146 9.62 14.41 14.99
CA GLY A 146 10.98 13.85 15.06
C GLY A 146 11.49 13.66 16.49
N GLN A 147 11.15 14.54 17.43
CA GLN A 147 11.45 14.34 18.84
C GLN A 147 10.70 13.14 19.41
N ARG A 148 9.38 13.04 19.19
CA ARG A 148 8.55 11.93 19.68
C ARG A 148 9.01 10.58 19.16
N VAL A 149 9.31 10.50 17.87
CA VAL A 149 9.80 9.25 17.24
C VAL A 149 11.15 8.84 17.82
N ARG A 150 12.07 9.79 18.09
CA ARG A 150 13.35 9.48 18.74
C ARG A 150 13.15 8.96 20.17
N SER A 151 12.27 9.60 20.95
CA SER A 151 11.93 9.14 22.30
C SER A 151 11.32 7.74 22.27
N LEU A 152 10.41 7.48 21.34
CA LEU A 152 9.78 6.17 21.16
C LEU A 152 10.82 5.09 20.84
N TYR A 153 11.77 5.36 19.94
CA TYR A 153 12.83 4.38 19.66
C TYR A 153 13.69 4.08 20.90
N ALA A 154 14.01 5.09 21.71
CA ALA A 154 14.76 4.89 22.95
C ALA A 154 13.95 4.06 23.96
N GLU A 155 12.66 4.36 24.14
CA GLU A 155 11.75 3.62 25.01
C GLU A 155 11.63 2.14 24.59
N LEU A 156 11.42 1.88 23.29
CA LEU A 156 11.33 0.52 22.76
C LEU A 156 12.68 -0.21 22.88
N GLY A 157 13.80 0.50 22.71
CA GLY A 157 15.13 -0.04 22.95
C GLY A 157 15.29 -0.54 24.37
N VAL A 158 14.90 0.25 25.38
CA VAL A 158 14.92 -0.16 26.79
C VAL A 158 13.94 -1.32 27.03
N ARG A 159 12.70 -1.21 26.55
CA ARG A 159 11.64 -2.21 26.75
C ARG A 159 12.02 -3.60 26.23
N TYR A 160 12.67 -3.67 25.07
CA TYR A 160 13.04 -4.94 24.43
C TYR A 160 14.51 -5.34 24.66
N GLY A 161 15.25 -4.60 25.49
CA GLY A 161 16.65 -4.92 25.79
C GLY A 161 17.60 -4.73 24.59
N VAL A 162 17.26 -3.81 23.69
CA VAL A 162 17.97 -3.56 22.44
C VAL A 162 18.78 -2.27 22.53
N ALA A 163 20.09 -2.36 22.27
CA ALA A 163 20.98 -1.19 22.23
C ALA A 163 20.68 -0.29 21.02
N TRP A 164 19.82 0.71 21.19
CA TRP A 164 19.47 1.66 20.13
C TRP A 164 20.50 2.80 20.01
N LYS A 165 21.22 2.84 18.87
CA LYS A 165 22.24 3.87 18.56
C LYS A 165 21.74 4.93 17.58
N GLY A 166 20.44 5.01 17.36
CA GLY A 166 19.81 5.88 16.36
C GLY A 166 19.50 5.17 15.03
N ARG A 167 18.64 5.81 14.23
CA ARG A 167 18.23 5.32 12.91
C ARG A 167 19.36 5.60 11.91
N ARG A 168 20.13 4.57 11.56
CA ARG A 168 21.24 4.67 10.60
C ARG A 168 21.11 3.56 9.56
N TYR A 169 20.95 3.95 8.31
CA TYR A 169 20.99 3.05 7.17
C TYR A 169 21.59 3.78 5.97
N SER A 170 22.31 3.06 5.13
CA SER A 170 22.76 3.55 3.82
C SER A 170 21.91 2.88 2.75
N ALA A 171 21.36 3.67 1.83
CA ALA A 171 20.64 3.14 0.68
C ALA A 171 21.56 2.30 -0.23
N ASP A 172 22.84 2.68 -0.30
CA ASP A 172 23.83 2.07 -1.19
C ASP A 172 24.54 0.86 -0.57
N ASN A 173 24.41 0.67 0.75
CA ASN A 173 25.11 -0.41 1.45
C ASN A 173 24.30 -0.96 2.62
N TRP A 174 23.41 -1.90 2.30
CA TRP A 174 22.55 -2.59 3.25
C TRP A 174 23.32 -3.26 4.37
N ASN A 175 24.49 -3.84 4.07
CA ASN A 175 25.24 -4.65 5.03
C ASN A 175 25.83 -3.85 6.19
N LEU A 176 26.04 -2.54 6.01
CA LEU A 176 26.54 -1.64 7.05
C LEU A 176 25.51 -1.33 8.14
N ALA A 177 24.22 -1.52 7.88
CA ALA A 177 23.18 -1.32 8.89
C ALA A 177 23.17 -2.46 9.91
N ASP A 178 22.97 -2.13 11.18
CA ASP A 178 22.73 -3.15 12.21
C ASP A 178 21.41 -3.89 11.95
N ASN A 179 21.26 -5.08 12.54
CA ASN A 179 20.11 -5.95 12.28
C ASN A 179 18.77 -5.28 12.64
N ILE A 180 18.76 -4.39 13.63
CA ILE A 180 17.55 -3.67 14.06
C ILE A 180 17.17 -2.63 13.00
N ASN A 181 18.13 -1.88 12.49
CA ASN A 181 17.90 -0.93 11.41
C ASN A 181 17.45 -1.65 10.13
N LYS A 182 18.02 -2.81 9.81
CA LYS A 182 17.55 -3.65 8.70
C LYS A 182 16.10 -4.09 8.89
N ALA A 183 15.75 -4.58 10.08
CA ALA A 183 14.38 -5.00 10.41
C ALA A 183 13.38 -3.85 10.30
N ILE A 184 13.70 -2.66 10.82
CA ILE A 184 12.84 -1.48 10.70
C ILE A 184 12.72 -1.04 9.23
N SER A 185 13.81 -1.13 8.44
CA SER A 185 13.77 -0.79 7.02
C SER A 185 12.86 -1.74 6.24
N ALA A 186 12.96 -3.04 6.49
CA ALA A 186 12.09 -4.05 5.92
C ALA A 186 10.62 -3.82 6.31
N GLY A 187 10.34 -3.58 7.59
CA GLY A 187 8.98 -3.27 8.06
C GLY A 187 8.39 -2.01 7.41
N ASN A 188 9.19 -0.93 7.31
CA ASN A 188 8.76 0.31 6.64
C ASN A 188 8.50 0.09 5.15
N ALA A 189 9.38 -0.66 4.49
CA ALA A 189 9.25 -1.02 3.09
C ALA A 189 7.92 -1.75 2.80
N ALA A 190 7.60 -2.78 3.60
CA ALA A 190 6.33 -3.50 3.51
C ALA A 190 5.12 -2.59 3.79
N LEU A 191 5.21 -1.76 4.83
CA LEU A 191 4.15 -0.80 5.17
C LEU A 191 3.93 0.21 4.04
N TYR A 192 4.99 0.69 3.39
CA TYR A 192 4.89 1.65 2.29
C TYR A 192 4.26 1.04 1.05
N ALA A 193 4.61 -0.20 0.69
CA ALA A 193 3.98 -0.90 -0.42
C ALA A 193 2.48 -1.11 -0.17
N LEU A 194 2.11 -1.49 1.05
CA LEU A 194 0.71 -1.63 1.45
C LEU A 194 -0.04 -0.28 1.37
N CYS A 195 0.53 0.78 1.95
CA CYS A 195 -0.06 2.12 1.91
C CYS A 195 -0.22 2.62 0.47
N ALA A 196 0.79 2.48 -0.37
CA ALA A 196 0.74 2.88 -1.78
C ALA A 196 -0.38 2.13 -2.52
N SER A 197 -0.48 0.81 -2.31
CA SER A 197 -1.52 -0.02 -2.91
C SER A 197 -2.93 0.43 -2.50
N VAL A 198 -3.13 0.76 -1.22
CA VAL A 198 -4.41 1.29 -0.72
C VAL A 198 -4.70 2.68 -1.30
N ILE A 199 -3.74 3.59 -1.31
CA ILE A 199 -3.89 4.95 -1.86
C ILE A 199 -4.29 4.87 -3.34
N CYS A 200 -3.58 4.06 -4.14
CA CYS A 200 -3.92 3.83 -5.54
C CYS A 200 -5.30 3.18 -5.70
N SER A 201 -5.66 2.20 -4.87
CA SER A 201 -6.98 1.55 -4.91
C SER A 201 -8.15 2.51 -4.67
N MET A 202 -7.92 3.56 -3.87
CA MET A 202 -8.90 4.59 -3.58
C MET A 202 -8.95 5.68 -4.67
N GLY A 203 -8.13 5.60 -5.72
CA GLY A 203 -8.10 6.59 -6.80
C GLY A 203 -7.43 7.91 -6.41
N PHE A 204 -6.56 7.89 -5.40
CA PHE A 204 -5.67 9.01 -5.11
C PHE A 204 -4.38 8.91 -5.95
N LEU A 205 -3.78 10.07 -6.22
CA LEU A 205 -2.47 10.20 -6.88
C LEU A 205 -1.32 10.09 -5.88
#